data_AF-A0A956D0X9-F1
#
_entry.id   AF-A0A956D0X9-F1
#
_cell.length_a   1.000
_cell.length_b   1.000
_cell.length_c   1.000
_cell.angle_alpha   90.00
_cell.angle_beta   90.00
_cell.angle_gamma   90.00
#
_symmetry.space_group_name_H-M   'P 1'
#
loop_
_entity.id
_entity.type
_entity.pdbx_description
1 polymer ?
#
loop_
_entity_poly.entity_id
_entity_poly.type
_entity_poly.pdbx_seq_one_letter_code
_entity_poly.pdbx_strand_id
1 'polypeptide(L)'
;MRRLVPAAHSMDTTWFAVDADGFVAAFESGEAGAVPMNAAAGPEAGDFDAWPLELALVARALGDGTFPEEEDLPLPSYRQEAVLVLRPDEDDSPTTYRDAAGRAYSVHERLGEGWLVLRDAEPRVVVSTQPVEPDRMASLAEDAGVARVIVADEIAYWREDGGGALYRYQNDDYGNPGAYARSEVPIEPLEAESLPEAVRERVVALRLDVRFADAPALHLADHLAETECHIWGETDLHGRSPEADAAPQTAPTAPRTARLILLAVAVLAALALLLWLLR
;
A
#
# COMPACT_ATOMS: atom_id res chain seq x y z
N MET A 1 -20.60 30.10 9.89
CA MET A 1 -19.13 30.02 9.74
C MET A 1 -18.83 28.90 8.75
N ARG A 2 -18.36 29.23 7.54
CA ARG A 2 -17.85 28.22 6.60
C ARG A 2 -16.46 27.80 7.10
N ARG A 3 -16.29 26.55 7.52
CA ARG A 3 -14.95 25.99 7.74
C ARG A 3 -14.25 26.03 6.37
N LEU A 4 -13.18 26.80 6.27
CA LEU A 4 -12.22 26.63 5.19
C LEU A 4 -11.67 25.23 5.36
N VAL A 5 -12.10 24.31 4.51
CA VAL A 5 -11.42 23.02 4.36
C VAL A 5 -10.11 23.38 3.65
N PRO A 6 -8.93 23.13 4.23
CA PRO A 6 -7.68 23.35 3.50
C PRO A 6 -7.79 22.57 2.19
N ALA A 7 -7.34 23.18 1.10
CA ALA A 7 -7.30 22.55 -0.21
C ALA A 7 -6.31 21.37 -0.13
N ALA A 8 -6.81 20.18 0.21
CA ALA A 8 -6.10 18.92 0.17
C ALA A 8 -6.11 18.44 -1.29
N HIS A 9 -5.19 18.95 -2.07
CA HIS A 9 -4.83 18.38 -3.36
C HIS A 9 -3.57 17.55 -3.12
N SER A 10 -3.64 16.25 -3.37
CA SER A 10 -2.63 15.22 -3.07
C SER A 10 -2.61 14.80 -1.60
N MET A 11 -3.43 13.80 -1.25
CA MET A 11 -3.21 12.97 -0.07
C MET A 11 -3.29 11.51 -0.52
N ASP A 12 -2.33 11.12 -1.36
CA ASP A 12 -2.16 9.72 -1.71
C ASP A 12 -1.81 8.99 -0.41
N THR A 13 -2.72 8.15 0.04
CA THR A 13 -2.58 7.47 1.33
C THR A 13 -2.38 5.99 1.09
N THR A 14 -1.24 5.47 1.55
CA THR A 14 -1.04 4.03 1.69
C THR A 14 -1.68 3.55 2.99
N TRP A 15 -2.49 2.50 2.92
CA TRP A 15 -3.04 1.81 4.08
C TRP A 15 -2.95 0.28 3.94
N PHE A 16 -3.07 -0.43 5.06
CA PHE A 16 -2.86 -1.87 5.11
C PHE A 16 -4.09 -2.61 5.63
N ALA A 17 -4.31 -3.83 5.13
CA ALA A 17 -5.28 -4.76 5.67
C ALA A 17 -4.80 -6.20 5.57
N VAL A 18 -5.46 -7.06 6.34
CA VAL A 18 -5.23 -8.50 6.36
C VAL A 18 -6.45 -9.21 5.79
N ASP A 19 -6.23 -10.22 4.94
CA ASP A 19 -7.30 -11.00 4.35
C ASP A 19 -7.78 -12.16 5.25
N ALA A 20 -8.72 -12.96 4.75
CA ALA A 20 -9.30 -14.09 5.47
C ALA A 20 -8.29 -15.23 5.75
N ASP A 21 -7.21 -15.32 4.97
CA ASP A 21 -6.15 -16.31 5.14
C ASP A 21 -4.97 -15.78 6.00
N GLY A 22 -5.01 -14.49 6.39
CA GLY A 22 -3.99 -13.87 7.24
C GLY A 22 -2.87 -13.19 6.46
N PHE A 23 -3.00 -12.98 5.15
CA PHE A 23 -2.02 -12.30 4.32
C PHE A 23 -2.21 -10.79 4.29
N VAL A 24 -1.12 -10.05 4.22
CA VAL A 24 -1.10 -8.58 4.23
C VAL A 24 -1.17 -8.02 2.81
N ALA A 25 -1.97 -6.98 2.62
CA ALA A 25 -1.96 -6.13 1.44
C ALA A 25 -1.69 -4.66 1.79
N ALA A 26 -1.07 -3.96 0.84
CA ALA A 26 -0.99 -2.51 0.80
C ALA A 26 -2.00 -1.96 -0.22
N PHE A 27 -2.65 -0.85 0.13
CA PHE A 27 -3.64 -0.17 -0.69
C PHE A 27 -3.21 1.27 -0.87
N GLU A 28 -3.00 1.68 -2.11
CA GLU A 28 -2.75 3.06 -2.50
C GLU A 28 -4.08 3.72 -2.84
N SER A 29 -4.52 4.68 -2.02
CA SER A 29 -5.80 5.36 -2.25
C SER A 29 -5.82 6.22 -3.51
N GLY A 30 -4.66 6.68 -3.97
CA GLY A 30 -4.62 7.79 -4.91
C GLY A 30 -5.37 9.01 -4.35
N GLU A 31 -5.76 9.93 -5.24
CA GLU A 31 -6.43 11.17 -4.85
C GLU A 31 -7.90 10.98 -4.43
N ALA A 32 -8.56 9.90 -4.85
CA ALA A 32 -10.00 9.71 -4.69
C ALA A 32 -10.41 8.46 -3.89
N GLY A 33 -9.51 7.50 -3.71
CA GLY A 33 -9.82 6.26 -3.01
C GLY A 33 -10.14 6.50 -1.55
N ALA A 34 -11.13 5.79 -1.02
CA ALA A 34 -11.54 5.87 0.37
C ALA A 34 -10.59 5.07 1.29
N VAL A 35 -10.31 5.59 2.49
CA VAL A 35 -9.40 4.97 3.46
C VAL A 35 -10.18 4.54 4.70
N PRO A 36 -10.16 3.25 5.09
CA PRO A 36 -10.83 2.79 6.31
C PRO A 36 -10.28 3.46 7.58
N MET A 37 -11.15 3.88 8.50
CA MET A 37 -10.77 4.63 9.70
C MET A 37 -9.92 3.84 10.69
N ASN A 38 -10.03 2.51 10.67
CA ASN A 38 -9.31 1.59 11.54
C ASN A 38 -8.07 0.97 10.88
N ALA A 39 -7.77 1.31 9.63
CA ALA A 39 -6.58 0.80 8.96
C ALA A 39 -5.31 1.41 9.57
N ALA A 40 -4.23 0.63 9.56
CA ALA A 40 -2.90 1.19 9.65
C ALA A 40 -2.67 1.99 8.35
N ALA A 41 -2.58 3.31 8.47
CA ALA A 41 -2.41 4.22 7.35
C ALA A 41 -1.21 5.13 7.60
N GLY A 42 -0.51 5.49 6.52
CA GLY A 42 0.67 6.35 6.56
C GLY A 42 0.44 7.69 7.28
N PRO A 43 1.51 8.46 7.54
CA PRO A 43 1.49 9.66 8.38
C PRO A 43 0.51 10.75 7.91
N GLU A 44 0.09 10.71 6.65
CA GLU A 44 -0.90 11.64 6.10
C GLU A 44 -2.33 11.37 6.61
N ALA A 45 -2.69 10.11 6.85
CA ALA A 45 -4.04 9.70 7.27
C ALA A 45 -4.11 9.08 8.67
N GLY A 46 -2.98 8.79 9.33
CA GLY A 46 -2.97 8.17 10.65
C GLY A 46 -1.63 8.24 11.39
N ASP A 47 -1.58 7.55 12.54
CA ASP A 47 -0.41 7.45 13.43
C ASP A 47 0.48 6.23 13.12
N PHE A 48 0.38 5.64 11.92
CA PHE A 48 1.18 4.48 11.55
C PHE A 48 2.33 4.88 10.64
N ASP A 49 3.54 4.77 11.20
CA ASP A 49 4.76 4.75 10.42
C ASP A 49 4.83 3.40 9.68
N ALA A 50 4.82 3.43 8.35
CA ALA A 50 4.93 2.22 7.53
C ALA A 50 6.36 1.65 7.53
N TRP A 51 7.34 2.44 7.97
CA TRP A 51 8.74 2.06 7.95
C TRP A 51 9.05 0.74 8.69
N PRO A 52 8.56 0.51 9.93
CA PRO A 52 8.67 -0.80 10.58
C PRO A 52 8.20 -2.00 9.76
N LEU A 53 7.15 -1.85 8.94
CA LEU A 53 6.67 -2.91 8.05
C LEU A 53 7.63 -3.12 6.87
N GLU A 54 8.11 -2.03 6.25
CA GLU A 54 9.10 -2.10 5.18
C GLU A 54 10.39 -2.78 5.67
N LEU A 55 10.84 -2.44 6.88
CA LEU A 55 11.99 -3.06 7.50
C LEU A 55 11.81 -4.56 7.76
N ALA A 56 10.61 -4.99 8.16
CA ALA A 56 10.29 -6.41 8.32
C ALA A 56 10.33 -7.15 6.97
N LEU A 57 9.85 -6.51 5.90
CA LEU A 57 9.93 -7.04 4.54
C LEU A 57 11.38 -7.21 4.07
N VAL A 58 12.22 -6.20 4.29
CA VAL A 58 13.65 -6.24 3.99
C VAL A 58 14.34 -7.35 4.78
N ALA A 59 14.08 -7.46 6.08
CA ALA A 59 14.66 -8.50 6.93
C ALA A 59 14.28 -9.92 6.48
N ARG A 60 13.06 -10.11 5.98
CA ARG A 60 12.63 -11.35 5.34
C ARG A 60 13.41 -11.59 4.05
N ALA A 61 13.36 -10.65 3.10
CA ALA A 61 14.02 -10.78 1.80
C ALA A 61 15.52 -11.08 1.93
N LEU A 62 16.20 -10.44 2.89
CA LEU A 62 17.62 -10.67 3.14
C LEU A 62 17.92 -12.09 3.57
N GLY A 63 17.09 -12.66 4.43
CA GLY A 63 17.35 -14.01 4.90
C GLY A 63 16.68 -15.12 4.11
N ASP A 64 15.85 -14.78 3.13
CA ASP A 64 15.43 -15.67 2.05
C ASP A 64 16.41 -15.60 0.86
N GLY A 65 17.35 -14.64 0.88
CA GLY A 65 18.32 -14.42 -0.18
C GLY A 65 17.71 -13.81 -1.46
N THR A 66 16.55 -13.15 -1.34
CA THR A 66 15.83 -12.51 -2.44
C THR A 66 16.05 -11.00 -2.51
N PHE A 67 16.66 -10.41 -1.48
CA PHE A 67 17.12 -9.02 -1.54
C PHE A 67 18.26 -8.90 -2.55
N PRO A 68 18.24 -7.92 -3.47
CA PRO A 68 19.21 -7.81 -4.55
C PRO A 68 20.64 -7.77 -4.01
N GLU A 69 21.56 -8.37 -4.75
CA GLU A 69 22.99 -8.20 -4.49
C GLU A 69 23.36 -6.71 -4.54
N GLU A 70 24.42 -6.35 -3.83
CA GLU A 70 24.88 -4.98 -3.64
C GLU A 70 24.95 -4.23 -4.98
N GLU A 71 24.05 -3.27 -5.16
CA GLU A 71 24.33 -2.18 -6.09
C GLU A 71 25.36 -1.29 -5.42
N ASP A 72 26.39 -0.85 -6.15
CA ASP A 72 27.42 0.11 -5.70
C ASP A 72 26.78 1.51 -5.48
N LEU A 73 25.76 1.58 -4.63
CA LEU A 73 25.14 2.82 -4.20
C LEU A 73 26.11 3.49 -3.21
N PRO A 74 26.53 4.74 -3.47
CA PRO A 74 27.38 5.44 -2.54
C PRO A 74 26.65 5.61 -1.21
N LEU A 75 27.37 5.45 -0.09
CA LEU A 75 26.82 5.77 1.22
C LEU A 75 26.27 7.21 1.22
N PRO A 76 25.12 7.44 1.88
CA PRO A 76 24.47 8.75 1.87
C PRO A 76 25.36 9.78 2.55
N SER A 77 25.35 11.00 2.01
CA SER A 77 26.06 12.16 2.59
C SER A 77 25.27 12.86 3.70
N TYR A 78 24.11 12.31 4.07
CA TYR A 78 23.17 12.85 5.05
C TYR A 78 22.74 11.75 6.03
N ARG A 79 22.16 12.16 7.16
CA ARG A 79 21.67 11.21 8.17
C ARG A 79 20.48 10.42 7.63
N GLN A 80 20.54 9.10 7.73
CA GLN A 80 19.48 8.22 7.29
C GLN A 80 19.39 6.99 8.18
N GLU A 81 18.24 6.35 8.21
CA GLU A 81 18.09 5.06 8.85
C GLU A 81 18.86 3.99 8.09
N ALA A 82 19.42 3.03 8.84
CA ALA A 82 20.25 1.98 8.30
C ALA A 82 19.78 0.61 8.81
N VAL A 83 19.77 -0.36 7.91
CA VAL A 83 19.63 -1.78 8.21
C VAL A 83 21.00 -2.42 8.11
N LEU A 84 21.41 -3.17 9.14
CA LEU A 84 22.65 -3.92 9.13
C LEU A 84 22.35 -5.41 9.03
N VAL A 85 23.05 -6.06 8.12
CA VAL A 85 23.18 -7.51 8.07
C VAL A 85 24.44 -7.88 8.83
N LEU A 86 24.32 -8.64 9.91
CA LEU A 86 25.47 -9.03 10.73
C LEU A 86 25.97 -10.41 10.31
N ARG A 87 27.30 -10.58 10.18
CA ARG A 87 27.92 -11.89 9.92
C ARG A 87 27.77 -12.77 11.19
N PRO A 88 27.34 -14.03 11.08
CA PRO A 88 27.50 -14.98 12.17
C PRO A 88 28.99 -15.21 12.42
N ASP A 89 29.34 -15.57 13.65
CA ASP A 89 30.70 -15.98 13.96
C ASP A 89 30.99 -17.37 13.38
N GLU A 90 32.21 -17.59 12.86
CA GLU A 90 32.59 -18.84 12.20
C GLU A 90 32.68 -20.03 13.19
N ASP A 91 32.83 -19.76 14.50
CA ASP A 91 33.29 -20.76 15.46
C ASP A 91 32.26 -21.30 16.49
N ASP A 92 31.06 -20.72 16.71
CA ASP A 92 30.09 -21.32 17.66
C ASP A 92 28.70 -20.65 17.70
N SER A 93 27.65 -21.45 17.49
CA SER A 93 26.22 -21.19 17.73
C SER A 93 25.59 -19.93 17.07
N PRO A 94 24.50 -20.08 16.28
CA PRO A 94 23.87 -19.01 15.46
C PRO A 94 23.30 -17.81 16.23
N THR A 95 23.41 -17.79 17.55
CA THR A 95 22.83 -16.76 18.44
C THR A 95 23.88 -15.90 19.14
N THR A 96 25.17 -16.20 19.03
CA THR A 96 26.24 -15.55 19.79
C THR A 96 27.19 -14.82 18.84
N TYR A 97 27.22 -13.49 18.90
CA TYR A 97 28.05 -12.67 18.04
C TYR A 97 29.28 -12.25 18.80
N ARG A 98 30.47 -12.35 18.20
CA ARG A 98 31.72 -11.95 18.86
C ARG A 98 32.43 -10.82 18.15
N ASP A 99 33.11 -9.99 18.93
CA ASP A 99 33.92 -8.89 18.39
C ASP A 99 35.19 -9.45 17.72
N ALA A 100 36.02 -8.57 17.14
CA ALA A 100 37.28 -8.99 16.52
C ALA A 100 38.27 -9.70 17.49
N ALA A 101 37.99 -9.68 18.80
CA ALA A 101 38.75 -10.37 19.84
C ALA A 101 38.08 -11.66 20.33
N GLY A 102 37.00 -12.12 19.68
CA GLY A 102 36.30 -13.35 20.04
C GLY A 102 35.47 -13.24 21.32
N ARG A 103 35.07 -12.04 21.76
CA ARG A 103 34.19 -11.87 22.93
C ARG A 103 32.74 -11.77 22.51
N ALA A 104 31.88 -12.64 23.07
CA ALA A 104 30.45 -12.56 22.89
C ALA A 104 29.92 -11.19 23.37
N TYR A 105 29.02 -10.59 22.59
CA TYR A 105 28.36 -9.34 22.94
C TYR A 105 26.88 -9.38 22.53
N SER A 106 26.04 -8.60 23.21
CA SER A 106 24.69 -8.28 22.76
C SER A 106 24.70 -7.15 21.73
N VAL A 107 23.76 -7.14 20.78
CA VAL A 107 23.66 -6.08 19.75
C VAL A 107 23.80 -4.68 20.35
N HIS A 108 23.19 -4.43 21.52
CA HIS A 108 23.28 -3.17 22.24
C HIS A 108 24.68 -2.86 22.79
N GLU A 109 25.44 -3.85 23.24
CA GLU A 109 26.83 -3.65 23.69
C GLU A 109 27.76 -3.23 22.54
N ARG A 110 27.52 -3.73 21.32
CA ARG A 110 28.36 -3.38 20.14
C ARG A 110 27.91 -2.13 19.42
N LEU A 111 26.61 -2.02 19.14
CA LEU A 111 26.06 -0.96 18.30
C LEU A 111 25.58 0.24 19.09
N GLY A 112 25.33 0.06 20.40
CA GLY A 112 24.80 1.07 21.31
C GLY A 112 23.28 0.99 21.47
N GLU A 113 22.75 1.90 22.28
CA GLU A 113 21.32 2.18 22.33
C GLU A 113 20.88 2.80 20.99
N GLY A 114 19.71 2.42 20.48
CA GLY A 114 19.19 2.91 19.19
C GLY A 114 19.20 1.90 18.05
N TRP A 115 19.29 0.60 18.36
CA TRP A 115 19.20 -0.49 17.37
C TRP A 115 18.14 -1.50 17.81
N LEU A 116 17.31 -1.94 16.86
CA LEU A 116 16.28 -2.97 17.06
C LEU A 116 16.68 -4.23 16.27
N VAL A 117 16.54 -5.40 16.89
CA VAL A 117 16.72 -6.69 16.20
C VAL A 117 15.42 -7.06 15.51
N LEU A 118 15.43 -7.13 14.18
CA LEU A 118 14.27 -7.53 13.38
C LEU A 118 14.26 -9.04 13.14
N ARG A 119 15.44 -9.63 12.96
CA ARG A 119 15.63 -11.06 12.73
C ARG A 119 16.82 -11.54 13.54
N ASP A 120 16.56 -12.43 14.50
CA ASP A 120 17.60 -12.99 15.38
C ASP A 120 18.30 -14.24 14.81
N ALA A 121 17.73 -14.80 13.72
CA ALA A 121 18.26 -15.94 12.95
C ALA A 121 19.30 -15.51 11.90
N GLU A 122 19.99 -16.45 11.25
CA GLU A 122 20.95 -16.17 10.18
C GLU A 122 20.25 -15.82 8.85
N PRO A 123 20.68 -14.76 8.13
CA PRO A 123 21.53 -13.68 8.61
C PRO A 123 20.78 -12.79 9.60
N ARG A 124 21.47 -12.30 10.63
CA ARG A 124 20.84 -11.42 11.63
C ARG A 124 20.67 -10.04 11.07
N VAL A 125 19.45 -9.52 11.18
CA VAL A 125 19.08 -8.21 10.66
C VAL A 125 18.72 -7.30 11.81
N VAL A 126 19.42 -6.18 11.90
CA VAL A 126 19.16 -5.13 12.88
C VAL A 126 18.93 -3.82 12.17
N VAL A 127 18.15 -2.94 12.77
CA VAL A 127 17.82 -1.63 12.19
C VAL A 127 18.06 -0.53 13.20
N SER A 128 18.53 0.62 12.72
CA SER A 128 18.64 1.82 13.53
C SER A 128 17.24 2.37 13.86
N THR A 129 16.97 2.68 15.12
CA THR A 129 15.73 3.36 15.54
C THR A 129 15.82 4.88 15.43
N GLN A 130 16.96 5.39 14.96
CA GLN A 130 17.23 6.81 14.72
C GLN A 130 18.14 6.95 13.50
N PRO A 131 18.07 8.06 12.75
CA PRO A 131 18.99 8.31 11.65
C PRO A 131 20.46 8.26 12.09
N VAL A 132 21.27 7.49 11.36
CA VAL A 132 22.70 7.27 11.61
C VAL A 132 23.52 8.31 10.84
N GLU A 133 24.56 8.84 11.48
CA GLU A 133 25.49 9.79 10.83
C GLU A 133 26.29 9.13 9.71
N PRO A 134 26.60 9.85 8.59
CA PRO A 134 27.40 9.32 7.49
C PRO A 134 28.73 8.70 7.93
N ASP A 135 29.50 9.39 8.79
CA ASP A 135 30.79 8.88 9.29
C ASP A 135 30.62 7.59 10.10
N ARG A 136 29.53 7.49 10.88
CA ARG A 136 29.21 6.28 11.63
C ARG A 136 28.80 5.14 10.70
N MET A 137 28.06 5.45 9.65
CA MET A 137 27.62 4.48 8.64
C MET A 137 28.82 3.91 7.87
N ALA A 138 29.76 4.76 7.44
CA ALA A 138 31.02 4.34 6.84
C ALA A 138 31.82 3.44 7.79
N SER A 139 31.94 3.82 9.06
CA SER A 139 32.60 2.98 10.07
C SER A 139 31.90 1.63 10.29
N LEU A 140 30.58 1.55 10.14
CA LEU A 140 29.83 0.29 10.24
C LEU A 140 30.03 -0.56 8.98
N ALA A 141 30.12 0.05 7.80
CA ALA A 141 30.38 -0.66 6.54
C ALA A 141 31.78 -1.31 6.51
N GLU A 142 32.76 -0.68 7.15
CA GLU A 142 34.11 -1.22 7.29
C GLU A 142 34.25 -2.25 8.44
N ASP A 143 33.22 -2.43 9.26
CA ASP A 143 33.28 -3.36 10.39
C ASP A 143 33.22 -4.82 9.92
N ALA A 144 34.23 -5.61 10.28
CA ALA A 144 34.31 -7.04 9.96
C ALA A 144 33.09 -7.87 10.41
N GLY A 145 32.38 -7.46 11.47
CA GLY A 145 31.15 -8.13 11.93
C GLY A 145 29.88 -7.72 11.17
N VAL A 146 29.95 -6.70 10.33
CA VAL A 146 28.85 -6.23 9.50
C VAL A 146 29.03 -6.77 8.09
N ALA A 147 28.11 -7.64 7.67
CA ALA A 147 28.09 -8.20 6.33
C ALA A 147 27.75 -7.13 5.29
N ARG A 148 26.76 -6.30 5.61
CA ARG A 148 26.21 -5.28 4.72
C ARG A 148 25.55 -4.17 5.52
N VAL A 149 25.66 -2.94 5.02
CA VAL A 149 24.87 -1.78 5.44
C VAL A 149 23.89 -1.47 4.31
N ILE A 150 22.61 -1.47 4.61
CA ILE A 150 21.54 -1.16 3.66
C ILE A 150 20.91 0.14 4.12
N VAL A 151 20.79 1.09 3.20
CA VAL A 151 20.27 2.44 3.49
C VAL A 151 18.84 2.59 2.98
N ALA A 152 18.10 3.58 3.47
CA ALA A 152 16.69 3.70 3.08
C ALA A 152 16.48 3.99 1.58
N ASP A 153 17.45 4.63 0.91
CA ASP A 153 17.40 4.81 -0.55
C ASP A 153 17.43 3.46 -1.30
N GLU A 154 18.25 2.52 -0.85
CA GLU A 154 18.34 1.17 -1.42
C GLU A 154 17.05 0.37 -1.18
N ILE A 155 16.44 0.53 0.00
CA ILE A 155 15.13 -0.08 0.32
C ILE A 155 14.03 0.49 -0.58
N ALA A 156 14.07 1.80 -0.85
CA ALA A 156 13.14 2.46 -1.74
C ALA A 156 13.26 1.94 -3.18
N TYR A 157 14.49 1.78 -3.69
CA TYR A 157 14.73 1.17 -5.02
C TYR A 157 14.23 -0.27 -5.09
N TRP A 158 14.56 -1.10 -4.11
CA TRP A 158 14.09 -2.49 -4.05
C TRP A 158 12.56 -2.60 -4.08
N ARG A 159 11.87 -1.64 -3.45
CA ARG A 159 10.40 -1.58 -3.44
C ARG A 159 9.84 -1.26 -4.83
N GLU A 160 10.48 -0.39 -5.59
CA GLU A 160 10.03 0.00 -6.94
C GLU A 160 10.13 -1.16 -7.94
N ASP A 161 11.09 -2.08 -7.74
CA ASP A 161 11.30 -3.25 -8.60
C ASP A 161 10.38 -4.46 -8.31
N GLY A 162 9.34 -4.27 -7.49
CA GLY A 162 8.36 -5.33 -7.21
C GLY A 162 8.89 -6.43 -6.29
N GLY A 163 9.88 -6.12 -5.45
CA GLY A 163 10.37 -7.00 -4.39
C GLY A 163 9.35 -7.29 -3.27
N GLY A 164 8.08 -6.88 -3.42
CA GLY A 164 7.10 -6.89 -2.35
C GLY A 164 6.63 -8.31 -1.99
N ALA A 165 6.58 -8.60 -0.69
CA ALA A 165 5.81 -9.75 -0.17
C ALA A 165 4.32 -9.38 0.06
N LEU A 166 3.88 -8.20 -0.37
CA LEU A 166 2.52 -7.71 -0.17
C LEU A 166 1.71 -7.84 -1.46
N TYR A 167 0.44 -8.17 -1.33
CA TYR A 167 -0.51 -7.81 -2.39
C TYR A 167 -0.60 -6.28 -2.47
N ARG A 168 -0.65 -5.73 -3.68
CA ARG A 168 -0.89 -4.29 -3.86
C ARG A 168 -2.18 -4.03 -4.57
N TYR A 169 -2.92 -3.08 -4.05
CA TYR A 169 -4.13 -2.56 -4.64
C TYR A 169 -3.99 -1.05 -4.84
N GLN A 170 -4.60 -0.54 -5.89
CA GLN A 170 -4.59 0.88 -6.22
C GLN A 170 -6.00 1.31 -6.62
N ASN A 171 -6.40 2.50 -6.19
CA ASN A 171 -7.58 3.17 -6.70
C ASN A 171 -7.15 4.19 -7.77
N ASP A 172 -7.47 3.89 -9.02
CA ASP A 172 -7.26 4.77 -10.18
C ASP A 172 -8.57 5.38 -10.71
N ASP A 173 -9.70 5.11 -10.04
CA ASP A 173 -11.03 5.56 -10.46
C ASP A 173 -11.52 6.71 -9.59
N TYR A 174 -11.27 7.94 -10.05
CA TYR A 174 -11.75 9.17 -9.43
C TYR A 174 -13.27 9.23 -9.23
N GLY A 175 -14.03 8.48 -10.01
CA GLY A 175 -15.48 8.43 -9.89
C GLY A 175 -15.95 7.42 -8.85
N ASN A 176 -15.09 6.53 -8.35
CA ASN A 176 -15.48 5.43 -7.48
C ASN A 176 -14.48 5.22 -6.34
N PRO A 177 -14.62 5.97 -5.22
CA PRO A 177 -13.71 5.92 -4.08
C PRO A 177 -13.53 4.52 -3.48
N GLY A 178 -14.53 3.64 -3.57
CA GLY A 178 -14.47 2.31 -2.99
C GLY A 178 -13.75 1.27 -3.85
N ALA A 179 -13.47 1.56 -5.13
CA ALA A 179 -12.96 0.56 -6.07
C ALA A 179 -11.44 0.49 -6.11
N TYR A 180 -10.90 -0.67 -5.73
CA TYR A 180 -9.48 -0.95 -5.74
C TYR A 180 -9.16 -2.09 -6.70
N ALA A 181 -8.21 -1.87 -7.60
CA ALA A 181 -7.71 -2.90 -8.51
C ALA A 181 -6.36 -3.41 -8.02
N ARG A 182 -6.14 -4.72 -8.08
CA ARG A 182 -4.87 -5.33 -7.68
C ARG A 182 -3.80 -5.02 -8.73
N SER A 183 -2.78 -4.28 -8.36
CA SER A 183 -1.66 -3.89 -9.21
C SER A 183 -0.49 -4.88 -9.14
N GLU A 184 -0.33 -5.57 -8.01
CA GLU A 184 0.79 -6.50 -7.78
C GLU A 184 0.33 -7.78 -7.07
N VAL A 185 0.94 -8.91 -7.43
CA VAL A 185 0.78 -10.21 -6.77
C VAL A 185 2.16 -10.67 -6.29
N PRO A 186 2.37 -10.84 -4.98
CA PRO A 186 3.65 -11.28 -4.46
C PRO A 186 3.88 -12.75 -4.85
N ILE A 187 5.14 -13.12 -5.08
CA ILE A 187 5.54 -14.52 -5.29
C ILE A 187 5.31 -15.32 -3.99
N GLU A 188 5.65 -14.71 -2.87
CA GLU A 188 5.48 -15.29 -1.53
C GLU A 188 4.79 -14.27 -0.62
N PRO A 189 3.47 -14.40 -0.39
CA PRO A 189 2.72 -13.46 0.43
C PRO A 189 3.24 -13.35 1.88
N LEU A 190 3.13 -12.16 2.45
CA LEU A 190 3.46 -11.88 3.84
C LEU A 190 2.31 -12.29 4.76
N GLU A 191 2.56 -13.25 5.63
CA GLU A 191 1.65 -13.61 6.71
C GLU A 191 1.75 -12.56 7.83
N ALA A 192 0.62 -12.04 8.29
CA ALA A 192 0.62 -11.05 9.37
C ALA A 192 1.23 -11.62 10.68
N GLU A 193 1.09 -12.93 10.93
CA GLU A 193 1.62 -13.59 12.11
C GLU A 193 3.15 -13.66 12.13
N SER A 194 3.82 -13.56 10.97
CA SER A 194 5.29 -13.51 10.91
C SER A 194 5.86 -12.14 11.23
N LEU A 195 5.02 -11.11 11.38
CA LEU A 195 5.47 -9.75 11.71
C LEU A 195 5.86 -9.64 13.19
N PRO A 196 6.82 -8.75 13.52
CA PRO A 196 7.05 -8.34 14.92
C PRO A 196 5.75 -7.85 15.56
N GLU A 197 5.54 -8.19 16.85
CA GLU A 197 4.27 -7.93 17.55
C GLU A 197 3.78 -6.48 17.42
N ALA A 198 4.67 -5.50 17.61
CA ALA A 198 4.34 -4.08 17.49
C ALA A 198 3.86 -3.66 16.08
N VAL A 199 4.37 -4.30 15.03
CA VAL A 199 3.93 -4.04 13.65
C VAL A 199 2.65 -4.81 13.36
N ARG A 200 2.60 -6.07 13.79
CA ARG A 200 1.44 -6.97 13.63
C ARG A 200 0.19 -6.34 14.19
N GLU A 201 0.19 -5.87 15.44
CA GLU A 201 -0.97 -5.27 16.11
C GLU A 201 -1.61 -4.14 15.29
N ARG A 202 -0.79 -3.33 14.61
CA ARG A 202 -1.26 -2.24 13.76
C ARG A 202 -1.80 -2.77 12.43
N VAL A 203 -1.06 -3.64 11.76
CA VAL A 203 -1.42 -4.18 10.43
C VAL A 203 -2.69 -5.03 10.49
N VAL A 204 -2.92 -5.79 11.57
CA VAL A 204 -4.13 -6.63 11.71
C VAL A 204 -5.37 -5.86 12.15
N ALA A 205 -5.27 -4.54 12.40
CA ALA A 205 -6.38 -3.73 12.89
C ALA A 205 -7.58 -3.69 11.93
N LEU A 206 -7.32 -3.86 10.63
CA LEU A 206 -8.32 -4.05 9.61
C LEU A 206 -8.19 -5.45 8.99
N ARG A 207 -9.27 -6.22 9.09
CA ARG A 207 -9.42 -7.52 8.42
C ARG A 207 -10.58 -7.48 7.44
N LEU A 208 -10.34 -7.94 6.22
CA LEU A 208 -11.33 -8.06 5.18
C LEU A 208 -11.68 -9.54 4.97
N ASP A 209 -12.98 -9.86 4.93
CA ASP A 209 -13.46 -11.21 4.65
C ASP A 209 -13.40 -11.53 3.15
N VAL A 210 -12.18 -11.55 2.63
CA VAL A 210 -11.83 -11.80 1.23
C VAL A 210 -10.51 -12.57 1.21
N ARG A 211 -10.18 -13.21 0.09
CA ARG A 211 -8.84 -13.75 -0.15
C ARG A 211 -8.16 -12.91 -1.19
N PHE A 212 -7.04 -12.27 -0.86
CA PHE A 212 -6.38 -11.36 -1.80
C PHE A 212 -5.91 -12.09 -3.05
N ALA A 213 -5.53 -13.37 -2.97
CA ALA A 213 -5.19 -14.20 -4.13
C ALA A 213 -6.32 -14.30 -5.16
N ASP A 214 -7.57 -14.37 -4.70
CA ASP A 214 -8.77 -14.62 -5.52
C ASP A 214 -9.48 -13.32 -5.93
N ALA A 215 -9.07 -12.17 -5.38
CA ALA A 215 -9.70 -10.87 -5.59
C ALA A 215 -8.82 -9.93 -6.44
N PRO A 216 -8.85 -10.01 -7.78
CA PRO A 216 -8.12 -9.07 -8.64
C PRO A 216 -8.67 -7.63 -8.56
N ALA A 217 -9.88 -7.46 -8.03
CA ALA A 217 -10.45 -6.18 -7.67
C ALA A 217 -11.26 -6.35 -6.38
N LEU A 218 -11.37 -5.28 -5.62
CA LEU A 218 -12.11 -5.20 -4.38
C LEU A 218 -12.93 -3.91 -4.37
N HIS A 219 -14.12 -3.95 -3.77
CA HIS A 219 -14.90 -2.76 -3.49
C HIS A 219 -15.12 -2.63 -1.99
N LEU A 220 -14.68 -1.52 -1.38
CA LEU A 220 -14.76 -1.36 0.09
C LEU A 220 -16.18 -1.46 0.63
N ALA A 221 -17.18 -0.98 -0.12
CA ALA A 221 -18.59 -1.08 0.28
C ALA A 221 -19.11 -2.53 0.42
N ASP A 222 -18.41 -3.53 -0.14
CA ASP A 222 -18.77 -4.94 0.05
C ASP A 222 -18.32 -5.47 1.42
N HIS A 223 -17.44 -4.75 2.11
CA HIS A 223 -16.78 -5.19 3.35
C HIS A 223 -16.96 -4.22 4.52
N LEU A 224 -17.20 -2.94 4.25
CA LEU A 224 -17.23 -1.86 5.23
C LEU A 224 -18.45 -0.96 5.00
N ALA A 225 -19.01 -0.43 6.07
CA ALA A 225 -20.00 0.63 5.98
C ALA A 225 -19.35 1.96 5.58
N GLU A 226 -20.11 2.85 4.94
CA GLU A 226 -19.64 4.17 4.53
C GLU A 226 -19.10 4.99 5.71
N THR A 227 -19.69 4.85 6.90
CA THR A 227 -19.26 5.53 8.12
C THR A 227 -17.94 5.01 8.69
N GLU A 228 -17.43 3.89 8.18
CA GLU A 228 -16.15 3.28 8.58
C GLU A 228 -15.00 3.70 7.67
N CYS A 229 -15.26 4.57 6.69
CA CYS A 229 -14.26 5.06 5.74
C CYS A 229 -14.17 6.58 5.77
N HIS A 230 -12.94 7.09 5.65
CA HIS A 230 -12.68 8.44 5.18
C HIS A 230 -12.84 8.47 3.66
N ILE A 231 -13.76 9.31 3.18
CA ILE A 231 -14.03 9.49 1.75
C ILE A 231 -13.82 10.96 1.44
N TRP A 232 -13.12 11.23 0.34
CA TRP A 232 -12.89 12.57 -0.16
C TRP A 232 -14.00 12.94 -1.15
N GLY A 233 -14.59 14.11 -0.97
CA GLY A 233 -15.64 14.62 -1.87
C GLY A 233 -17.07 14.41 -1.34
N GLU A 234 -18.03 14.49 -2.27
CA GLU A 234 -19.47 14.43 -1.97
C GLU A 234 -20.11 13.11 -2.45
N THR A 235 -19.32 12.13 -2.87
CA THR A 235 -19.79 10.83 -3.32
C THR A 235 -19.69 9.78 -2.23
N ASP A 236 -20.58 8.78 -2.26
CA ASP A 236 -20.46 7.58 -1.42
C ASP A 236 -19.33 6.65 -1.92
N LEU A 237 -19.13 5.51 -1.24
CA LEU A 237 -18.14 4.51 -1.63
C LEU A 237 -18.37 3.93 -3.04
N HIS A 238 -19.58 4.01 -3.60
CA HIS A 238 -19.89 3.56 -4.95
C HIS A 238 -19.78 4.67 -6.00
N GLY A 239 -19.33 5.87 -5.61
CA GLY A 239 -19.24 7.00 -6.52
C GLY A 239 -20.55 7.75 -6.76
N ARG A 240 -21.61 7.47 -5.99
CA ARG A 240 -22.91 8.12 -6.18
C ARG A 240 -22.94 9.44 -5.43
N SER A 241 -23.29 10.51 -6.14
CA SER A 241 -23.55 11.81 -5.51
C SER A 241 -25.00 11.87 -5.00
N PRO A 242 -25.25 12.33 -3.76
CA PRO A 242 -26.59 12.59 -3.25
C PRO A 242 -27.40 13.54 -4.14
N GLU A 243 -26.73 14.48 -4.84
CA GLU A 243 -27.40 15.40 -5.77
C GLU A 243 -27.92 14.68 -7.02
N ALA A 244 -27.23 13.63 -7.48
CA ALA A 244 -27.67 12.83 -8.62
C ALA A 244 -28.97 12.08 -8.31
N ASP A 245 -29.14 11.62 -7.06
CA ASP A 245 -30.37 10.96 -6.59
C ASP A 245 -31.49 11.96 -6.27
N ALA A 246 -31.13 13.19 -5.87
CA ALA A 246 -32.09 14.26 -5.57
C ALA A 246 -32.59 15.01 -6.82
N ALA A 247 -31.88 14.91 -7.95
CA ALA A 247 -32.33 15.51 -9.20
C ALA A 247 -33.69 14.91 -9.59
N PRO A 248 -34.74 15.73 -9.81
CA PRO A 248 -36.03 15.21 -10.19
C PRO A 248 -35.84 14.40 -11.47
N GLN A 249 -36.12 13.09 -11.40
CA GLN A 249 -36.12 12.22 -12.57
C GLN A 249 -36.92 12.94 -13.65
N THR A 250 -36.22 13.50 -14.63
CA THR A 250 -36.88 14.28 -15.68
C THR A 250 -37.98 13.41 -16.23
N ALA A 251 -39.21 13.93 -16.20
CA ALA A 251 -40.41 13.17 -16.53
C ALA A 251 -40.14 12.33 -17.78
N PRO A 252 -40.49 11.02 -17.76
CA PRO A 252 -40.07 10.07 -18.79
C PRO A 252 -40.26 10.72 -20.16
N THR A 253 -39.16 10.89 -20.88
CA THR A 253 -39.21 11.45 -22.24
C THR A 253 -40.30 10.71 -23.01
N ALA A 254 -41.23 11.45 -23.59
CA ALA A 254 -42.46 10.93 -24.18
C ALA A 254 -42.19 9.61 -24.93
N PRO A 255 -43.02 8.57 -24.70
CA PRO A 255 -42.68 7.20 -25.08
C PRO A 255 -42.33 7.13 -26.56
N ARG A 256 -41.27 6.37 -26.89
CA ARG A 256 -40.72 6.21 -28.26
C ARG A 256 -41.79 5.88 -29.32
N THR A 257 -42.94 5.34 -28.91
CA THR A 257 -44.14 5.15 -29.74
C THR A 257 -44.68 6.43 -30.37
N ALA A 258 -44.63 7.58 -29.72
CA ALA A 258 -45.10 8.85 -30.29
C ALA A 258 -44.27 9.28 -31.51
N ARG A 259 -42.95 9.03 -31.50
CA ARG A 259 -42.06 9.31 -32.64
C ARG A 259 -42.29 8.36 -33.81
N LEU A 260 -42.55 7.08 -33.52
CA LEU A 260 -42.87 6.09 -34.56
C LEU A 260 -44.22 6.36 -35.23
N ILE A 261 -45.23 6.80 -34.48
CA ILE A 261 -46.54 7.17 -35.02
C ILE A 261 -46.42 8.40 -35.93
N LEU A 262 -45.70 9.45 -35.50
CA LEU A 262 -45.47 10.64 -36.32
C LEU A 262 -44.72 10.31 -37.62
N LEU A 263 -43.73 9.42 -37.57
CA LEU A 263 -43.00 8.96 -38.75
C LEU A 263 -43.91 8.18 -39.71
N ALA A 264 -44.73 7.27 -39.20
CA ALA A 264 -45.68 6.50 -40.00
C ALA A 264 -46.73 7.40 -40.68
N VAL A 265 -47.26 8.39 -39.96
CA VAL A 265 -48.20 9.38 -40.52
C VAL A 265 -47.55 10.21 -41.62
N ALA A 266 -46.30 10.65 -41.44
CA ALA A 266 -45.57 11.40 -42.46
C ALA A 266 -45.33 10.58 -43.74
N VAL A 267 -44.96 9.30 -43.60
CA VAL A 267 -44.77 8.39 -44.74
C VAL A 267 -46.08 8.15 -45.50
N LEU A 268 -47.19 7.93 -44.79
CA LEU A 268 -48.50 7.75 -45.40
C LEU A 268 -48.97 9.02 -46.14
N ALA A 269 -48.74 10.20 -45.57
CA ALA A 269 -49.06 11.48 -46.22
C ALA A 269 -48.24 11.69 -47.50
N ALA A 270 -46.94 11.36 -47.47
CA ALA A 270 -46.07 11.45 -48.65
C ALA A 270 -46.51 10.48 -49.76
N LEU A 271 -46.89 9.24 -49.42
CA LEU A 271 -47.42 8.27 -50.37
C LEU A 271 -48.74 8.71 -50.99
N ALA A 272 -49.66 9.26 -50.18
CA ALA A 272 -50.92 9.79 -50.68
C ALA A 272 -50.72 10.96 -51.65
N LEU A 273 -49.77 11.86 -51.36
CA LEU A 273 -49.41 12.98 -52.23
C LEU A 273 -48.81 12.47 -53.56
N LEU A 274 -47.93 11.48 -53.51
CA LEU A 274 -47.32 10.88 -54.70
C LEU A 274 -48.38 10.24 -55.61
N LEU A 275 -49.32 9.49 -55.02
CA LEU A 275 -50.43 8.87 -55.75
C LEU A 275 -51.39 9.89 -56.35
N TRP A 276 -51.58 11.04 -55.71
CA TRP A 276 -52.39 12.14 -56.24
C TRP A 276 -51.72 12.80 -57.46
N LEU A 277 -50.40 12.99 -57.42
CA LEU A 277 -49.63 13.58 -58.53
C LEU A 277 -49.55 12.67 -59.76
N LEU A 278 -49.76 11.36 -59.61
CA LEU A 278 -49.72 10.37 -60.69
C LEU A 278 -51.08 10.14 -61.39
N ARG A 279 -52.15 10.83 -60.95
CA ARG A 279 -53.47 10.81 -61.59
C ARG A 279 -53.68 12.03 -62.47
#